data_AF-A0A1F2WZ42-F1
#
_entry.id   AF-A0A1F2WZ42-F1
#
_cell.length_a   1.000
_cell.length_b   1.000
_cell.length_c   1.000
_cell.angle_alpha   90.00
_cell.angle_beta   90.00
_cell.angle_gamma   90.00
#
_symmetry.space_group_name_H-M   'P 1'
#
loop_
_entity.id
_entity.type
_entity.pdbx_description
1 polymer ?
#
loop_
_entity_poly.entity_id
_entity_poly.type
_entity_poly.pdbx_seq_one_letter_code
_entity_poly.pdbx_strand_id
1 'polypeptide(L)'
;MSLENVQFKVSYDGDGIEKDFDFPFRILGESDLTVIVRDALNQETELTLDVDYTVAGVNEEAGGTVTCAAAPGATDELHIIREMELKQFLELQQDGVIPSSALEQTLDRIVMMIQQIAGKTDRAVQLTLTTALENVTLPDPELNAGLFLRFKEDGSGLEAVEFVSPGDIEISALGEELIVKTSRSRRWARS
;
A
#
# COMPACT_ATOMS: atom_id res chain seq x y z
N MET A 1 29.63 -6.43 5.04
CA MET A 1 28.66 -5.86 6.00
C MET A 1 27.31 -6.20 5.41
N SER A 2 26.61 -7.18 5.97
CA SER A 2 25.33 -7.65 5.46
C SER A 2 24.19 -6.85 6.08
N LEU A 3 23.21 -6.42 5.27
CA LEU A 3 21.96 -5.87 5.78
C LEU A 3 21.19 -6.92 6.60
N GLU A 4 21.39 -6.94 7.92
CA GLU A 4 20.58 -7.74 8.84
C GLU A 4 19.23 -7.08 9.16
N ASN A 5 19.12 -5.76 9.00
CA ASN A 5 17.87 -5.05 9.28
C ASN A 5 16.96 -5.01 8.05
N VAL A 6 15.77 -5.62 8.19
CA VAL A 6 14.72 -5.68 7.15
C VAL A 6 13.73 -4.51 7.29
N GLN A 7 13.83 -3.70 8.34
CA GLN A 7 13.00 -2.50 8.47
C GLN A 7 13.34 -1.50 7.37
N PHE A 8 12.31 -1.05 6.66
CA PHE A 8 12.41 -0.07 5.56
C PHE A 8 11.44 1.10 5.74
N LYS A 9 10.69 1.13 6.85
CA LYS A 9 9.74 2.18 7.19
C LYS A 9 9.70 2.43 8.70
N VAL A 10 9.44 3.67 9.08
CA VAL A 10 9.12 4.09 10.45
C VAL A 10 7.99 5.13 10.40
N SER A 11 7.21 5.22 11.48
CA SER A 11 6.10 6.17 11.60
C SER A 11 6.15 6.89 12.95
N TYR A 12 5.77 8.16 12.95
CA TYR A 12 5.74 9.05 14.11
C TYR A 12 4.40 9.77 14.19
N ASP A 13 3.89 9.98 15.40
CA ASP A 13 2.77 10.88 15.64
C ASP A 13 3.29 12.31 15.74
N GLY A 14 2.68 13.24 15.03
CA GLY A 14 2.99 14.66 15.11
C GLY A 14 2.50 15.29 16.42
N ASP A 15 3.24 16.29 16.91
CA ASP A 15 2.86 17.10 18.08
C ASP A 15 2.75 18.60 17.76
N GLY A 16 3.04 19.00 16.51
CA GLY A 16 3.08 20.38 16.06
C GLY A 16 4.35 21.15 16.42
N ILE A 17 5.35 20.50 17.04
CA ILE A 17 6.56 21.14 17.58
C ILE A 17 7.83 20.43 17.11
N GLU A 18 7.89 19.11 17.23
CA GLU A 18 9.04 18.29 16.87
C GLU A 18 9.23 18.27 15.36
N LYS A 19 10.49 18.44 14.93
CA LYS A 19 10.87 18.52 13.52
C LYS A 19 11.92 17.50 13.14
N ASP A 20 12.61 16.93 14.12
CA ASP A 20 13.68 15.96 13.91
C ASP A 20 13.14 14.56 14.22
N PHE A 21 13.22 13.68 13.23
CA PHE A 21 12.68 12.32 13.30
C PHE A 21 13.75 11.32 12.85
N ASP A 22 14.16 10.44 13.76
CA ASP A 22 15.18 9.43 13.47
C ASP A 22 14.61 8.28 12.63
N PHE A 23 15.43 7.63 11.81
CA PHE A 23 15.06 6.41 11.10
C PHE A 23 16.12 5.33 11.32
N PRO A 24 15.75 4.07 11.65
CA PRO A 24 16.70 3.04 12.10
C PRO A 24 17.26 2.17 10.95
N PHE A 25 17.23 2.65 9.71
CA PHE A 25 17.63 1.88 8.53
C PHE A 25 18.57 2.64 7.60
N ARG A 26 19.48 1.90 6.96
CA ARG A 26 20.47 2.49 6.04
C ARG A 26 19.85 2.94 4.72
N ILE A 27 20.23 4.14 4.29
CA ILE A 27 19.96 4.73 2.97
C ILE A 27 21.27 4.94 2.21
N LEU A 28 21.27 4.82 0.89
CA LEU A 28 22.48 4.98 0.05
C LEU A 28 22.63 6.42 -0.49
N GLY A 29 21.52 7.15 -0.59
CA GLY A 29 21.48 8.57 -0.93
C GLY A 29 20.26 9.23 -0.27
N GLU A 30 20.26 10.55 -0.18
CA GLU A 30 19.16 11.33 0.40
C GLU A 30 17.88 11.17 -0.43
N SER A 31 18.02 11.01 -1.75
CA SER A 31 16.91 10.74 -2.68
C SER A 31 16.34 9.32 -2.61
N ASP A 32 16.98 8.40 -1.86
CA ASP A 32 16.48 7.03 -1.69
C ASP A 32 15.48 6.94 -0.50
N LEU A 33 14.94 8.08 -0.05
CA LEU A 33 14.04 8.23 1.09
C LEU A 33 12.84 9.11 0.69
N THR A 34 11.65 8.66 1.07
CA THR A 34 10.38 9.36 0.87
C THR A 34 9.74 9.63 2.23
N VAL A 35 9.33 10.87 2.46
CA VAL A 35 8.60 11.28 3.67
C VAL A 35 7.18 11.64 3.28
N ILE A 36 6.20 11.05 3.98
CA ILE A 36 4.78 11.25 3.74
C ILE A 36 4.13 11.68 5.03
N VAL A 37 3.34 12.75 5.00
CA VAL A 37 2.48 13.16 6.10
C VAL A 37 1.06 12.71 5.80
N ARG A 38 0.43 11.99 6.74
CA ARG A 38 -0.97 11.61 6.68
C ARG A 38 -1.77 12.46 7.66
N ASP A 39 -2.80 13.13 7.18
CA ASP A 39 -3.68 13.93 8.04
C ASP A 39 -4.75 13.09 8.76
N ALA A 40 -5.51 13.74 9.65
CA ALA A 40 -6.61 13.11 10.39
C ALA A 40 -7.76 12.57 9.51
N LEU A 41 -7.81 12.97 8.23
CA LEU A 41 -8.77 12.49 7.23
C LEU A 41 -8.18 11.38 6.34
N ASN A 42 -7.01 10.85 6.70
CA ASN A 42 -6.24 9.85 5.96
C ASN A 42 -5.82 10.31 4.55
N GLN A 43 -5.67 11.62 4.33
CA GLN A 43 -5.06 12.16 3.13
C GLN A 43 -3.53 12.15 3.28
N GLU A 44 -2.85 11.54 2.31
CA GLU A 44 -1.39 11.44 2.28
C GLU A 44 -0.81 12.55 1.42
N THR A 45 0.16 13.29 1.96
CA THR A 45 0.93 14.32 1.26
C THR A 45 2.40 13.92 1.27
N GLU A 46 2.98 13.70 0.09
CA GLU A 46 4.42 13.46 -0.07
C GLU A 46 5.18 14.79 0.07
N LEU A 47 6.20 14.80 0.91
CA LEU A 47 7.07 15.97 1.11
C LEU A 47 8.20 15.99 0.08
N THR A 48 8.68 17.17 -0.28
CA THR A 48 9.78 17.35 -1.24
C THR A 48 11.12 17.50 -0.52
N LEU A 49 12.11 16.67 -0.90
CA LEU A 49 13.50 16.77 -0.41
C LEU A 49 14.09 18.15 -0.74
N ASP A 50 14.88 18.73 0.18
CA ASP A 50 15.49 20.07 0.13
C ASP A 50 14.53 21.27 0.16
N VAL A 51 13.22 21.03 0.19
CA VAL A 51 12.19 22.08 0.32
C VAL A 51 11.42 21.90 1.63
N ASP A 52 10.83 20.73 1.82
CA ASP A 52 9.97 20.42 2.95
C ASP A 52 10.71 19.65 4.06
N TYR A 53 11.80 18.95 3.72
CA TYR A 53 12.67 18.26 4.69
C TYR A 53 14.09 18.09 4.18
N THR A 54 15.03 17.87 5.10
CA THR A 54 16.42 17.48 4.81
C THR A 54 16.76 16.17 5.52
N VAL A 55 17.76 15.45 4.99
CA VAL A 55 18.17 14.13 5.52
C VAL A 55 19.62 14.17 5.96
N ALA A 56 19.91 13.60 7.12
CA ALA A 56 21.25 13.34 7.61
C ALA A 56 21.46 11.82 7.86
N GLY A 57 22.71 11.36 7.88
CA GLY A 57 23.03 9.94 8.12
C GLY A 57 23.02 9.08 6.86
N VAL A 58 23.36 9.66 5.70
CA VAL A 58 23.52 8.91 4.45
C VAL A 58 24.62 7.86 4.60
N ASN A 59 24.33 6.64 4.17
CA ASN A 59 25.24 5.49 4.18
C ASN A 59 25.61 4.97 5.59
N GLU A 60 24.97 5.45 6.65
CA GLU A 60 25.15 4.98 8.02
C GLU A 60 24.31 3.72 8.30
N GLU A 61 24.89 2.70 8.93
CA GLU A 61 24.18 1.44 9.23
C GLU A 61 23.10 1.59 10.31
N ALA A 62 23.32 2.49 11.27
CA ALA A 62 22.35 2.79 12.32
C ALA A 62 21.16 3.63 11.81
N GLY A 63 21.23 4.09 10.56
CA GLY A 63 20.29 5.04 9.97
C GLY A 63 20.67 6.49 10.28
N GLY A 64 19.67 7.37 10.29
CA GLY A 64 19.90 8.81 10.33
C GLY A 64 18.69 9.60 10.81
N THR A 65 18.64 10.89 10.49
CA THR A 65 17.59 11.80 10.95
C THR A 65 17.01 12.56 9.76
N VAL A 66 15.68 12.65 9.72
CA VAL A 66 14.91 13.54 8.86
C VAL A 66 14.56 14.80 9.64
N THR A 67 14.91 15.97 9.11
CA THR A 67 14.52 17.26 9.68
C THR A 67 13.48 17.93 8.78
N CYS A 68 12.26 18.06 9.27
CA CYS A 68 11.16 18.72 8.54
C CYS A 68 11.23 20.24 8.69
N ALA A 69 10.98 20.97 7.60
CA ALA A 69 10.89 22.43 7.61
C ALA A 69 9.69 22.92 8.45
N ALA A 70 8.54 22.24 8.30
CA ALA A 70 7.34 22.40 9.11
C ALA A 70 7.13 21.16 10.00
N ALA A 71 6.82 21.36 11.28
CA ALA A 71 6.49 20.27 12.17
C ALA A 71 5.13 19.65 11.77
N PRO A 72 4.99 18.32 11.73
CA PRO A 72 3.70 17.67 11.50
C PRO A 72 2.69 18.11 12.57
N GLY A 73 1.43 18.33 12.18
CA GLY A 73 0.39 18.75 13.11
C GLY A 73 0.12 17.70 14.19
N ALA A 74 -0.48 18.12 15.31
CA ALA A 74 -0.76 17.25 16.46
C ALA A 74 -1.73 16.07 16.17
N THR A 75 -2.32 16.05 14.99
CA THR A 75 -3.25 15.00 14.51
C THR A 75 -2.74 14.29 13.27
N ASP A 76 -1.52 14.62 12.83
CA ASP A 76 -0.92 14.09 11.61
C ASP A 76 0.06 12.96 11.96
N GLU A 77 0.16 11.95 11.10
CA GLU A 77 1.18 10.90 11.18
C GLU A 77 2.28 11.19 10.15
N LEU A 78 3.54 11.15 10.56
CA LEU A 78 4.69 11.22 9.66
C LEU A 78 5.22 9.81 9.39
N HIS A 79 5.34 9.46 8.12
CA HIS A 79 5.87 8.20 7.64
C HIS A 79 7.19 8.44 6.89
N ILE A 80 8.26 7.78 7.32
CA ILE A 80 9.56 7.78 6.64
C ILE A 80 9.75 6.41 6.02
N ILE A 81 9.92 6.36 4.71
CA ILE A 81 9.99 5.12 3.94
C ILE A 81 11.24 5.17 3.05
N ARG A 82 12.01 4.08 3.04
CA ARG A 82 13.08 3.92 2.05
C ARG A 82 12.49 3.55 0.69
N GLU A 83 12.73 4.39 -0.31
CA GLU A 83 12.30 4.19 -1.69
C GLU A 83 13.50 4.28 -2.62
N MET A 84 13.89 3.14 -3.18
CA MET A 84 15.02 3.03 -4.09
C MET A 84 14.58 3.18 -5.53
N GLU A 85 15.35 3.93 -6.33
CA GLU A 85 15.17 3.91 -7.78
C GLU A 85 15.54 2.53 -8.35
N LEU A 86 14.60 1.91 -9.09
CA LEU A 86 14.75 0.59 -9.69
C LEU A 86 15.63 0.62 -10.96
N LYS A 87 16.91 0.97 -10.81
CA LYS A 87 17.91 0.97 -11.89
C LYS A 87 19.22 0.30 -11.46
N GLN A 88 19.90 -0.31 -12.42
CA GLN A 88 21.27 -0.79 -12.21
C GLN A 88 22.24 0.38 -12.35
N PHE A 89 23.05 0.63 -11.32
CA PHE A 89 24.02 1.74 -11.30
C PHE A 89 25.45 1.31 -11.63
N LEU A 90 25.80 0.03 -11.45
CA LEU A 90 27.15 -0.47 -11.71
C LEU A 90 27.32 -0.89 -13.16
N GLU A 91 28.17 -0.17 -13.88
CA GLU A 91 28.70 -0.56 -15.18
C GLU A 91 30.01 -1.33 -15.00
N LEU A 92 30.01 -2.61 -15.36
CA LEU A 92 31.22 -3.43 -15.31
C LEU A 92 32.00 -3.27 -16.62
N GLN A 93 33.29 -2.93 -16.51
CA GLN A 93 34.19 -2.94 -17.66
C GLN A 93 34.54 -4.38 -18.04
N GLN A 94 34.45 -4.68 -19.33
CA GLN A 94 34.95 -5.93 -19.89
C GLN A 94 36.48 -5.96 -19.72
N ASP A 95 36.98 -6.97 -19.00
CA ASP A 95 38.41 -7.21 -18.68
C ASP A 95 39.04 -6.31 -17.59
N GLY A 96 38.23 -5.54 -16.85
CA GLY A 96 38.69 -4.80 -15.66
C GLY A 96 38.73 -5.65 -14.38
N VAL A 97 39.58 -5.27 -13.42
CA VAL A 97 39.53 -5.84 -12.06
C VAL A 97 38.19 -5.44 -11.44
N ILE A 98 37.37 -6.42 -11.08
CA ILE A 98 36.08 -6.17 -10.44
C ILE A 98 36.36 -5.67 -9.00
N PRO A 99 36.00 -4.41 -8.66
CA PRO A 99 36.12 -3.94 -7.30
C PRO A 99 35.07 -4.63 -6.43
N SER A 100 35.50 -5.45 -5.48
CA SER A 100 34.61 -6.22 -4.61
C SER A 100 33.66 -5.32 -3.82
N SER A 101 34.11 -4.14 -3.38
CA SER A 101 33.26 -3.18 -2.66
C SER A 101 32.09 -2.66 -3.50
N ALA A 102 32.29 -2.40 -4.79
CA ALA A 102 31.23 -1.92 -5.67
C ALA A 102 30.23 -3.04 -5.98
N LEU A 103 30.71 -4.28 -6.09
CA LEU A 103 29.87 -5.45 -6.29
C LEU A 103 28.98 -5.69 -5.07
N GLU A 104 29.55 -5.67 -3.87
CA GLU A 104 28.78 -5.80 -2.61
C GLU A 104 27.73 -4.70 -2.46
N GLN A 105 28.08 -3.43 -2.70
CA GLN A 105 27.12 -2.33 -2.66
C GLN A 105 25.97 -2.50 -3.68
N THR A 106 26.27 -3.05 -4.85
CA THR A 106 25.26 -3.32 -5.87
C THR A 106 24.33 -4.47 -5.45
N LEU A 107 24.88 -5.53 -4.85
CA LEU A 107 24.08 -6.64 -4.32
C LEU A 107 23.18 -6.16 -3.17
N ASP A 108 23.71 -5.38 -2.25
CA ASP A 108 22.94 -4.76 -1.16
C ASP A 108 21.78 -3.92 -1.72
N ARG A 109 22.06 -3.10 -2.74
CA ARG A 109 21.03 -2.27 -3.41
C ARG A 109 19.93 -3.13 -4.04
N ILE A 110 20.29 -4.24 -4.71
CA ILE A 110 19.32 -5.18 -5.27
C ILE A 110 18.45 -5.80 -4.17
N VAL A 111 19.04 -6.19 -3.04
CA VAL A 111 18.28 -6.72 -1.90
C VAL A 111 17.30 -5.68 -1.35
N MET A 112 17.72 -4.41 -1.24
CA MET A 112 16.82 -3.32 -0.82
C MET A 112 15.66 -3.11 -1.81
N MET A 113 15.91 -3.16 -3.12
CA MET A 113 14.85 -3.07 -4.14
C MET A 113 13.85 -4.23 -4.03
N ILE A 114 14.33 -5.45 -3.77
CA ILE A 114 13.47 -6.62 -3.56
C ILE A 114 12.59 -6.43 -2.31
N GLN A 115 13.16 -5.94 -1.20
CA GLN A 115 12.39 -5.65 0.01
C GLN A 115 11.30 -4.59 -0.24
N GLN A 116 11.59 -3.55 -1.01
CA GLN A 116 10.60 -2.53 -1.40
C GLN A 116 9.48 -3.12 -2.26
N ILE A 117 9.81 -3.95 -3.26
CA ILE A 117 8.82 -4.62 -4.11
C ILE A 117 7.96 -5.58 -3.29
N ALA A 118 8.56 -6.34 -2.36
CA ALA A 118 7.82 -7.21 -1.45
C ALA A 118 6.84 -6.40 -0.60
N GLY A 119 7.29 -5.29 -0.01
CA GLY A 119 6.43 -4.41 0.78
C GLY A 119 5.26 -3.80 -0.03
N LYS A 120 5.47 -3.47 -1.31
CA LYS A 120 4.38 -3.01 -2.20
C LYS A 120 3.42 -4.14 -2.54
N THR A 121 3.95 -5.34 -2.81
CA THR A 121 3.18 -6.53 -3.20
C THR A 121 2.32 -7.07 -2.06
N ASP A 122 2.79 -6.99 -0.81
CA ASP A 122 2.04 -7.40 0.40
C ASP A 122 0.78 -6.56 0.64
N ARG A 123 0.74 -5.33 0.12
CA ARG A 123 -0.44 -4.44 0.21
C ARG A 123 -1.27 -4.40 -1.07
N ALA A 124 -0.87 -5.16 -2.09
CA ALA A 124 -1.60 -5.23 -3.36
C ALA A 124 -2.77 -6.22 -3.28
N VAL A 125 -3.81 -5.99 -4.08
CA VAL A 125 -4.87 -6.98 -4.32
C VAL A 125 -4.28 -8.09 -5.19
N GLN A 126 -4.15 -9.29 -4.62
CA GLN A 126 -3.56 -10.45 -5.31
C GLN A 126 -4.65 -11.41 -5.79
N LEU A 127 -4.46 -11.92 -7.02
CA LEU A 127 -5.22 -13.06 -7.51
C LEU A 127 -4.54 -14.36 -7.03
N THR A 128 -5.30 -15.46 -6.99
CA THR A 128 -4.74 -16.76 -6.64
C THR A 128 -3.69 -17.21 -7.66
N LEU A 129 -2.63 -17.87 -7.19
CA LEU A 129 -1.52 -18.34 -8.02
C LEU A 129 -1.92 -19.30 -9.15
N THR A 130 -3.10 -19.93 -9.04
CA THR A 130 -3.64 -20.85 -10.05
C THR A 130 -4.53 -20.17 -11.10
N THR A 131 -4.73 -18.86 -11.01
CA THR A 131 -5.57 -18.12 -11.96
C THR A 131 -4.84 -17.96 -13.29
N ALA A 132 -5.50 -18.34 -14.40
CA ALA A 132 -4.95 -18.24 -15.75
C ALA A 132 -5.09 -16.83 -16.38
N LEU A 133 -5.49 -15.82 -15.59
CA LEU A 133 -5.67 -14.45 -16.04
C LEU A 133 -4.35 -13.69 -15.93
N GLU A 134 -3.97 -13.05 -17.01
CA GLU A 134 -2.81 -12.16 -17.09
C GLU A 134 -3.30 -10.71 -17.21
N ASN A 135 -2.56 -9.74 -16.65
CA ASN A 135 -2.82 -8.30 -16.76
C ASN A 135 -4.21 -7.84 -16.29
N VAL A 136 -4.72 -8.40 -15.18
CA VAL A 136 -5.95 -7.89 -14.56
C VAL A 136 -5.67 -6.53 -13.93
N THR A 137 -6.29 -5.48 -14.47
CA THR A 137 -6.18 -4.11 -13.96
C THR A 137 -7.41 -3.74 -13.14
N LEU A 138 -7.21 -2.92 -12.12
CA LEU A 138 -8.33 -2.26 -11.43
C LEU A 138 -8.94 -1.19 -12.36
N PRO A 139 -10.26 -1.03 -12.40
CA PRO A 139 -10.91 0.03 -13.14
C PRO A 139 -10.59 1.41 -12.53
N ASP A 140 -10.47 2.44 -13.37
CA ASP A 140 -10.00 3.78 -12.96
C ASP A 140 -10.94 4.41 -11.90
N PRO A 141 -10.43 4.83 -10.74
CA PRO A 141 -11.27 5.33 -9.65
C PRO A 141 -11.96 6.66 -9.98
N GLU A 142 -11.35 7.54 -10.78
CA GLU A 142 -11.92 8.85 -11.14
C GLU A 142 -13.21 8.72 -11.96
N LEU A 143 -13.30 7.69 -12.81
CA LEU A 143 -14.47 7.44 -13.65
C LEU A 143 -15.52 6.56 -12.96
N ASN A 144 -15.17 5.93 -11.84
CA ASN A 144 -15.97 4.90 -11.16
C ASN A 144 -16.26 5.24 -9.70
N ALA A 145 -16.29 6.54 -9.36
CA ALA A 145 -16.56 7.00 -8.00
C ALA A 145 -17.93 6.51 -7.49
N GLY A 146 -17.94 5.81 -6.35
CA GLY A 146 -19.15 5.25 -5.73
C GLY A 146 -19.60 3.88 -6.26
N LEU A 147 -18.88 3.31 -7.22
CA LEU A 147 -19.16 1.97 -7.77
C LEU A 147 -18.40 0.88 -6.99
N PHE A 148 -18.90 -0.35 -7.09
CA PHE A 148 -18.30 -1.53 -6.45
C PHE A 148 -17.45 -2.31 -7.44
N LEU A 149 -16.32 -2.85 -6.96
CA LEU A 149 -15.51 -3.78 -7.75
C LEU A 149 -16.18 -5.15 -7.80
N ARG A 150 -16.36 -5.67 -9.01
CA ARG A 150 -16.94 -6.99 -9.29
C ARG A 150 -16.07 -7.73 -10.32
N PHE A 151 -15.99 -9.05 -10.23
CA PHE A 151 -15.50 -9.86 -11.34
C PHE A 151 -16.51 -9.85 -12.49
N LYS A 152 -16.01 -9.66 -13.72
CA LYS A 152 -16.83 -9.74 -14.92
C LYS A 152 -17.49 -11.11 -15.03
N GLU A 153 -18.67 -11.16 -15.63
CA GLU A 153 -19.42 -12.40 -15.84
C GLU A 153 -18.68 -13.42 -16.71
N ASP A 154 -17.85 -12.93 -17.64
CA ASP A 154 -16.99 -13.75 -18.49
C ASP A 154 -15.70 -14.23 -17.80
N GLY A 155 -15.47 -13.80 -16.54
CA GLY A 155 -14.27 -14.12 -15.77
C GLY A 155 -12.98 -13.48 -16.31
N SER A 156 -13.05 -12.54 -17.26
CA SER A 156 -11.88 -11.96 -17.92
C SER A 156 -11.15 -10.88 -17.11
N GLY A 157 -11.70 -10.47 -15.97
CA GLY A 157 -11.09 -9.47 -15.09
C GLY A 157 -12.07 -8.83 -14.13
N LEU A 158 -11.75 -7.60 -13.73
CA LEU A 158 -12.54 -6.78 -12.81
C LEU A 158 -13.28 -5.66 -13.58
N GLU A 159 -14.45 -5.29 -13.09
CA GLU A 159 -15.24 -4.15 -13.55
C GLU A 159 -15.84 -3.41 -12.35
N ALA A 160 -16.13 -2.13 -12.54
CA ALA A 160 -16.86 -1.33 -11.57
C ALA A 160 -18.34 -1.31 -11.95
N VAL A 161 -19.21 -1.69 -11.02
CA VAL A 161 -20.66 -1.79 -11.25
C VAL A 161 -21.41 -1.09 -10.13
N GLU A 162 -22.53 -0.46 -10.47
CA GLU A 162 -23.46 0.09 -9.48
C GLU A 162 -24.01 -1.04 -8.60
N PHE A 163 -24.29 -0.73 -7.32
CA PHE A 163 -24.94 -1.68 -6.44
C PHE A 163 -26.35 -1.95 -6.95
N VAL A 164 -26.52 -3.07 -7.64
CA VAL A 164 -27.84 -3.65 -7.84
C VAL A 164 -28.18 -4.32 -6.52
N SER A 165 -29.16 -3.75 -5.79
CA SER A 165 -29.77 -4.42 -4.63
C SER A 165 -29.96 -5.89 -4.97
N PRO A 166 -29.64 -6.84 -4.07
CA PRO A 166 -30.16 -8.19 -4.24
C PRO A 166 -31.67 -8.01 -4.41
N GLY A 167 -32.14 -8.22 -5.64
CA GLY A 167 -33.53 -8.03 -5.99
C GLY A 167 -34.36 -8.80 -4.99
N ASP A 168 -35.47 -8.21 -4.57
CA ASP A 168 -36.50 -8.88 -3.77
C ASP A 168 -36.50 -10.36 -4.14
N ILE A 169 -36.20 -11.23 -3.17
CA ILE A 169 -36.27 -12.68 -3.38
C ILE A 169 -37.62 -12.91 -4.06
N GLU A 170 -37.62 -13.26 -5.34
CA GLU A 170 -38.87 -13.52 -6.04
C GLU A 170 -39.43 -14.79 -5.42
N ILE A 171 -40.27 -14.60 -4.40
CA ILE A 171 -41.09 -15.65 -3.86
C ILE A 171 -42.08 -15.92 -4.99
N SER A 172 -41.88 -17.05 -5.69
CA SER A 172 -42.86 -17.58 -6.64
C SER A 172 -44.27 -17.44 -6.06
N ALA A 173 -45.28 -17.19 -6.89
CA ALA A 173 -46.69 -17.03 -6.44
C ALA A 173 -47.16 -18.17 -5.50
N LEU A 174 -46.56 -19.37 -5.59
CA LEU A 174 -46.79 -20.49 -4.68
C LEU A 174 -46.20 -20.29 -3.27
N GLY A 175 -45.07 -19.62 -3.15
CA GLY A 175 -44.44 -19.27 -1.87
C GLY A 175 -45.20 -18.18 -1.10
N GLU A 176 -45.83 -17.23 -1.79
CA GLU A 176 -46.73 -16.25 -1.15
C GLU A 176 -47.97 -16.93 -0.53
N GLU A 177 -48.57 -17.90 -1.24
CA GLU A 177 -49.71 -18.65 -0.69
C GLU A 177 -49.36 -19.50 0.54
N LEU A 178 -48.14 -20.05 0.60
CA LEU A 178 -47.66 -20.86 1.72
C LEU A 178 -47.40 -20.02 2.98
N ILE A 179 -46.90 -18.79 2.82
CA ILE A 179 -46.67 -17.86 3.92
C ILE A 179 -47.99 -17.39 4.54
N VAL A 180 -49.00 -17.09 3.71
CA VAL A 180 -50.31 -16.65 4.19
C VAL A 180 -51.09 -17.80 4.86
N LYS A 181 -51.00 -19.04 4.37
CA LYS A 181 -51.68 -20.21 5.00
C LYS A 181 -51.18 -20.53 6.40
N THR A 182 -49.90 -20.28 6.69
CA THR A 182 -49.34 -20.46 8.06
C THR A 182 -49.96 -19.50 9.07
N SER A 183 -50.43 -18.33 8.65
CA SER A 183 -51.07 -17.34 9.54
C SER A 183 -52.55 -17.58 9.85
N ARG A 184 -53.24 -18.47 9.13
CA ARG A 184 -54.71 -18.66 9.24
C ARG A 184 -55.18 -19.92 9.98
N SER A 185 -54.31 -20.79 10.49
CA SER A 185 -54.73 -22.05 11.14
C SER A 185 -54.66 -22.10 12.68
N ARG A 186 -54.69 -20.95 13.38
CA ARG A 186 -54.86 -20.92 14.84
C ARG A 186 -55.88 -19.88 15.30
N ARG A 187 -57.16 -20.09 14.99
CA ARG A 187 -58.26 -19.51 15.77
C ARG A 187 -59.11 -20.65 16.33
N TRP A 188 -58.69 -21.13 17.50
CA TRP A 188 -59.42 -22.09 18.32
C TRP A 188 -60.80 -21.55 18.66
N ALA A 189 -61.82 -22.39 18.50
CA ALA A 189 -63.17 -22.15 19.00
C ALA A 189 -63.15 -22.02 20.53
N ARG A 190 -63.69 -20.92 21.06
CA ARG A 190 -64.21 -20.81 22.43
C ARG A 190 -65.44 -19.91 22.44
N SER A 191 -66.59 -20.55 22.61
CA SER A 191 -67.77 -20.20 23.42
C SER A 191 -69.01 -20.80 22.77
#